data_AF-A0A1B6J746-F1
#
_entry.id   AF-A0A1B6J746-F1
#
_cell.length_a   1.000
_cell.length_b   1.000
_cell.length_c   1.000
_cell.angle_alpha   90.00
_cell.angle_beta   90.00
_cell.angle_gamma   90.00
#
_symmetry.space_group_name_H-M   'P 1'
#
loop_
_entity.id
_entity.type
_entity.pdbx_description
1 polymer ?
#
loop_
_entity_poly.entity_id
_entity_poly.type
_entity_poly.pdbx_seq_one_letter_code
_entity_poly.pdbx_strand_id
1 'polypeptide(L)'
;MVAGLWRNGASNASHGAITEAVNPSAILEMVSDTMRTEFVFNKPFSVDFYSRDEWKSQDNIPTIRKSFVWYTDGSLIKGRTGYGVFSQSPRTALSGSLGRNCSIFQAEIYGILACANLGLTR
;
A
#
# COMPACT_ATOMS: atom_id res chain seq x y z
N MET A 1 -20.48 -4.01 41.24
CA MET A 1 -19.03 -4.27 41.11
C MET A 1 -18.52 -3.47 39.94
N VAL A 2 -17.74 -2.41 40.19
CA VAL A 2 -17.16 -1.56 39.15
C VAL A 2 -15.82 -2.15 38.75
N ALA A 3 -15.64 -2.44 37.46
CA ALA A 3 -14.42 -3.01 36.91
C ALA A 3 -13.22 -2.07 37.14
N GLY A 4 -12.07 -2.69 37.41
CA GLY A 4 -10.84 -2.06 37.88
C GLY A 4 -10.46 -0.78 37.15
N LEU A 5 -10.47 0.33 37.89
CA LEU A 5 -9.72 1.53 37.58
C LEU A 5 -8.23 1.19 37.67
N TRP A 6 -7.56 1.09 36.52
CA TRP A 6 -6.11 1.07 36.46
C TRP A 6 -5.58 2.36 37.09
N ARG A 7 -4.94 2.25 38.25
CA ARG A 7 -4.23 3.37 38.87
C ARG A 7 -2.91 3.54 38.12
N ASN A 8 -2.74 4.68 37.47
CA ASN A 8 -1.42 5.12 37.02
C ASN A 8 -0.55 5.27 38.28
N GLY A 9 0.39 4.34 38.47
CA GLY A 9 1.34 4.40 39.56
C GLY A 9 2.19 5.66 39.40
N ALA A 10 2.28 6.46 40.45
CA ALA A 10 3.06 7.69 40.53
C ALA A 10 4.58 7.43 40.59
N SER A 11 5.08 6.47 39.81
CA SER A 11 6.50 6.24 39.62
C SER A 11 6.84 6.55 38.17
N ASN A 12 7.64 7.60 37.98
CA ASN A 12 8.27 7.96 36.69
C ASN A 12 9.31 6.92 36.23
N ALA A 13 9.23 5.68 36.72
CA ALA A 13 10.18 4.60 36.54
C ALA A 13 9.46 3.28 36.15
N SER A 14 8.32 3.38 35.48
CA SER A 14 7.66 2.22 34.86
C SER A 14 7.72 2.33 33.34
N HIS A 15 7.65 1.19 32.64
CA HIS A 15 7.66 1.13 31.17
C HIS A 15 6.62 2.05 30.49
N GLY A 16 5.55 2.48 31.20
CA GLY A 16 4.57 3.44 30.70
C GLY A 16 5.08 4.87 30.52
N ALA A 17 6.19 5.25 31.18
CA ALA A 17 6.85 6.53 30.94
C ALA A 17 7.62 6.55 29.61
N ILE A 18 7.94 5.38 29.02
CA ILE A 18 8.60 5.30 27.71
C ILE A 18 7.65 5.79 26.61
N THR A 19 6.36 5.49 26.71
CA THR A 19 5.36 5.97 25.75
C THR A 19 5.08 7.48 25.88
N GLU A 20 5.29 8.08 27.06
CA GLU A 20 5.22 9.54 27.24
C GLU A 20 6.53 10.24 26.83
N ALA A 21 7.69 9.61 27.07
CA ALA A 21 9.00 10.14 26.70
C ALA A 21 9.28 10.03 25.19
N VAL A 22 8.75 8.98 24.56
CA VAL A 22 8.71 8.83 23.11
C VAL A 22 7.42 9.51 22.64
N ASN A 23 7.44 10.85 22.62
CA ASN A 23 6.51 11.68 21.85
C ASN A 23 6.17 10.92 20.56
N PRO A 24 4.90 10.55 20.28
CA PRO A 24 4.59 9.49 19.32
C PRO A 24 5.26 9.81 18.00
N SER A 25 6.43 9.18 17.81
CA SER A 25 7.21 9.45 16.63
C SER A 25 6.37 8.87 15.51
N ALA A 26 6.26 9.59 14.39
CA ALA A 26 5.42 9.16 13.28
C ALA A 26 5.79 7.77 12.72
N ILE A 27 6.90 7.16 13.19
CA ILE A 27 7.35 5.80 12.97
C ILE A 27 6.56 4.77 13.81
N LEU A 28 6.26 5.08 15.07
CA LEU A 28 5.52 4.17 15.96
C LEU A 28 4.03 4.08 15.62
N GLU A 29 3.50 5.10 14.96
CA GLU A 29 2.11 5.13 14.46
C GLU A 29 1.98 4.61 13.02
N MET A 30 3.08 4.15 12.41
CA MET A 30 3.02 3.62 11.05
C MET A 30 2.12 2.39 10.98
N VAL A 31 1.30 2.34 9.93
CA VAL A 31 0.56 1.14 9.57
C VAL A 31 1.58 0.02 9.30
N SER A 32 1.32 -1.17 9.83
CA SER A 32 2.17 -2.34 9.59
C SER A 32 1.95 -2.87 8.17
N ASP A 33 3.01 -3.42 7.56
CA ASP A 33 2.90 -4.21 6.32
C ASP A 33 2.24 -5.58 6.56
N THR A 34 2.09 -5.97 7.83
CA THR A 34 1.45 -7.23 8.18
C THR A 34 -0.04 -7.17 7.89
N MET A 35 -0.48 -8.01 6.95
CA MET A 35 -1.90 -8.21 6.66
C MET A 35 -2.38 -9.54 7.23
N ARG A 36 -3.62 -9.56 7.72
CA ARG A 36 -4.27 -10.81 8.12
C ARG A 36 -4.45 -11.68 6.87
N THR A 37 -4.10 -12.96 6.97
CA THR A 37 -4.36 -13.91 5.89
C THR A 37 -5.88 -14.13 5.76
N GLU A 38 -6.41 -13.87 4.57
CA GLU A 38 -7.80 -14.15 4.22
C GLU A 38 -7.85 -15.14 3.07
N PHE A 39 -8.72 -16.16 3.21
CA PHE A 39 -8.90 -17.18 2.18
C PHE A 39 -10.08 -16.78 1.28
N VAL A 40 -9.75 -16.40 0.05
CA VAL A 40 -10.75 -16.06 -0.98
C VAL A 40 -10.85 -17.23 -1.96
N PHE A 41 -11.91 -18.03 -1.83
CA PHE A 41 -12.14 -19.22 -2.67
C PHE A 41 -12.82 -18.89 -4.02
N ASN A 42 -13.51 -17.76 -4.11
CA ASN A 42 -14.09 -17.26 -5.35
C ASN A 42 -13.33 -16.01 -5.81
N LYS A 43 -12.45 -16.15 -6.79
CA LYS A 43 -11.63 -15.06 -7.32
C LYS A 43 -12.13 -14.68 -8.72
N PRO A 44 -12.72 -13.49 -8.92
CA PRO A 44 -13.14 -13.02 -10.24
C PRO A 44 -11.97 -12.48 -11.09
N PHE A 45 -10.73 -12.79 -10.72
CA PHE A 45 -9.50 -12.31 -11.36
C PHE A 45 -8.44 -13.42 -11.42
N SER A 46 -7.57 -13.35 -12.44
CA SER A 46 -6.32 -14.11 -12.51
C SER A 46 -5.14 -13.22 -12.13
N VAL A 47 -4.06 -13.84 -11.66
CA VAL A 47 -2.77 -13.16 -11.46
C VAL A 47 -1.75 -13.97 -12.24
N ASP A 48 -1.19 -13.34 -13.26
CA ASP A 48 -0.24 -13.97 -14.17
C ASP A 48 1.14 -13.36 -13.92
N PHE A 49 2.13 -14.23 -13.65
CA PHE A 49 3.51 -13.83 -13.40
C PHE A 49 4.37 -14.11 -14.63
N TYR A 50 4.61 -13.07 -15.42
CA TYR A 50 5.47 -13.17 -16.61
C TYR A 50 6.89 -12.73 -16.29
N SER A 51 7.87 -13.42 -16.88
CA SER A 51 9.26 -12.99 -16.92
C SER A 51 9.43 -11.73 -17.79
N ARG A 52 10.59 -11.08 -17.67
CA ARG A 52 10.92 -9.89 -18.47
C ARG A 52 10.90 -10.18 -19.98
N ASP A 53 11.36 -11.35 -20.38
CA ASP A 53 11.44 -11.72 -21.80
C ASP A 53 10.03 -12.00 -22.36
N GLU A 54 9.18 -12.68 -21.58
CA GLU A 54 7.77 -12.90 -21.91
C GLU A 54 6.97 -11.60 -22.01
N TRP A 55 7.25 -10.61 -21.16
CA TRP A 55 6.67 -9.26 -21.25
C TRP A 55 7.07 -8.50 -22.52
N LYS A 56 8.31 -8.73 -23.01
CA LYS A 56 8.86 -8.02 -24.18
C LYS A 56 8.49 -8.67 -25.50
N SER A 57 8.28 -9.99 -25.53
CA SER A 57 7.66 -10.65 -26.67
C SER A 57 6.21 -10.17 -26.76
N GLN A 58 5.97 -9.13 -27.56
CA GLN A 58 4.72 -8.38 -27.71
C GLN A 58 3.46 -9.21 -27.99
N ASP A 59 3.59 -10.52 -28.23
CA ASP A 59 2.48 -11.46 -28.38
C ASP A 59 1.75 -11.79 -27.05
N ASN A 60 2.34 -11.48 -25.89
CA ASN A 60 1.81 -11.90 -24.57
C ASN A 60 1.28 -10.76 -23.69
N ILE A 61 1.48 -9.48 -24.02
CA ILE A 61 0.72 -8.44 -23.33
C ILE A 61 -0.72 -8.67 -23.76
N PRO A 62 -1.67 -8.91 -22.84
CA PRO A 62 -3.06 -9.07 -23.19
C PRO A 62 -3.50 -7.79 -23.89
N THR A 63 -3.43 -7.81 -25.22
CA THR A 63 -4.21 -6.94 -26.07
C THR A 63 -5.62 -7.51 -25.94
N ILE A 64 -6.19 -7.42 -24.74
CA ILE A 64 -7.59 -7.73 -24.50
C ILE A 64 -8.28 -6.64 -25.27
N ARG A 65 -8.57 -6.94 -26.53
CA ARG A 65 -9.20 -6.03 -27.46
C ARG A 65 -10.47 -5.55 -26.75
N LYS A 66 -10.54 -4.24 -26.45
CA LYS A 66 -11.62 -3.55 -25.73
C LYS A 66 -11.54 -3.50 -24.19
N SER A 67 -10.40 -3.78 -23.56
CA SER A 67 -10.21 -3.51 -22.12
C SER A 67 -9.30 -2.31 -21.86
N PHE A 68 -9.50 -1.66 -20.71
CA PHE A 68 -8.56 -0.65 -20.22
C PHE A 68 -7.32 -1.33 -19.66
N VAL A 69 -6.15 -0.90 -20.13
CA VAL A 69 -4.86 -1.36 -19.63
C VAL A 69 -4.28 -0.29 -18.73
N TRP A 70 -3.91 -0.67 -17.52
CA TRP A 70 -3.36 0.21 -16.51
C TRP A 70 -2.04 -0.36 -16.00
N TYR A 71 -1.14 0.56 -15.67
CA TYR A 71 0.18 0.26 -15.14
C TYR A 71 0.30 1.00 -13.80
N THR A 72 0.84 0.33 -12.81
CA THR A 72 1.07 0.88 -11.47
C THR A 72 2.52 0.68 -11.08
N ASP A 73 3.05 1.58 -10.27
CA ASP A 73 4.41 1.44 -9.73
C ASP A 73 4.50 2.16 -8.38
N GLY A 74 5.17 1.52 -7.43
CA GLY A 74 5.58 2.09 -6.17
C GLY A 74 7.04 2.54 -6.24
N SER A 75 7.36 3.65 -5.59
CA SER A 75 8.74 4.15 -5.56
C SER A 75 9.21 4.40 -4.14
N LEU A 76 10.48 4.09 -3.87
CA LEU A 76 11.20 4.43 -2.65
C LEU A 76 12.59 4.96 -3.03
N ILE A 77 12.81 6.26 -2.82
CA ILE A 77 14.07 6.93 -3.13
C ILE A 77 14.50 7.75 -1.92
N LYS A 78 15.67 7.42 -1.35
CA LYS A 78 16.28 8.17 -0.23
C LYS A 78 15.30 8.41 0.94
N GLY A 79 14.53 7.38 1.31
CA GLY A 79 13.55 7.45 2.40
C GLY A 79 12.30 8.28 2.10
N ARG A 80 12.02 8.57 0.82
CA ARG A 80 10.77 9.16 0.36
C ARG A 80 10.07 8.17 -0.55
N THR A 81 8.75 8.12 -0.41
CA THR A 81 7.91 7.19 -1.15
C THR A 81 6.90 7.92 -2.01
N GLY A 82 6.48 7.24 -3.06
CA GLY A 82 5.42 7.71 -3.95
C GLY A 82 4.83 6.58 -4.75
N TYR A 83 3.74 6.86 -5.44
CA TYR A 83 3.06 5.93 -6.33
C TYR A 83 2.83 6.57 -7.69
N GLY A 84 2.67 5.73 -8.71
CA GLY A 84 2.28 6.11 -10.06
C GLY A 84 1.19 5.20 -10.60
N VAL A 85 0.31 5.79 -11.41
CA VAL A 85 -0.69 5.08 -12.22
C VAL A 85 -0.67 5.66 -13.63
N PHE A 86 -0.50 4.80 -14.63
CA PHE A 86 -0.49 5.20 -16.03
C PHE A 86 -1.45 4.34 -16.85
N SER A 87 -2.10 4.95 -17.83
CA SER A 87 -2.88 4.24 -18.84
C SER A 87 -2.86 5.01 -20.15
N GLN A 88 -2.52 4.33 -21.25
CA GLN A 88 -2.54 4.91 -22.59
C GLN A 88 -3.98 5.27 -23.03
N SER A 89 -4.94 4.44 -22.66
CA SER A 89 -6.38 4.60 -22.90
C SER A 89 -7.09 4.10 -21.65
N PRO A 90 -7.69 4.98 -20.83
CA PRO A 90 -8.33 6.24 -21.22
C PRO A 90 -7.46 7.52 -21.01
N ARG A 91 -6.15 7.45 -21.30
CA ARG A 91 -5.17 8.54 -21.13
C ARG A 91 -5.16 9.08 -19.71
N THR A 92 -4.54 8.30 -18.82
CA THR A 92 -4.37 8.65 -17.40
C THR A 92 -2.89 8.65 -17.06
N ALA A 93 -2.46 9.67 -16.34
CA ALA A 93 -1.16 9.73 -15.69
C ALA A 93 -1.35 10.41 -14.34
N LEU A 94 -1.31 9.62 -13.27
CA LEU A 94 -1.43 10.08 -11.89
C LEU A 94 -0.16 9.68 -11.15
N SER A 95 0.38 10.59 -10.35
CA SER A 95 1.44 10.25 -9.39
C SER A 95 1.31 11.12 -8.15
N GLY A 96 1.86 10.64 -7.04
CA GLY A 96 1.81 11.36 -5.78
C GLY A 96 2.87 10.91 -4.78
N SER A 97 3.20 11.81 -3.85
CA SER A 97 4.08 11.53 -2.72
C SER A 97 3.30 10.86 -1.60
N LEU A 98 3.86 9.82 -1.00
CA LEU A 98 3.35 9.13 0.20
C LEU A 98 4.17 9.50 1.45
N GLY A 99 5.07 10.47 1.33
CA GLY A 99 5.88 10.96 2.45
C GLY A 99 7.10 10.09 2.72
N ARG A 100 7.44 9.91 4.01
CA ARG A 100 8.68 9.23 4.44
C ARG A 100 8.45 7.97 5.26
N ASN A 101 7.21 7.77 5.68
CA ASN A 101 6.81 6.74 6.64
C ASN A 101 5.90 5.69 5.97
N CYS A 102 6.00 5.55 4.66
CA CYS A 102 5.33 4.51 3.90
C CYS A 102 6.42 3.53 3.44
N SER A 103 6.15 2.23 3.54
CA SER A 103 7.05 1.20 3.03
C SER A 103 6.95 1.12 1.49
N ILE A 104 7.93 0.49 0.85
CA ILE A 104 7.81 0.21 -0.59
C ILE A 104 6.60 -0.69 -0.89
N PHE A 105 6.33 -1.66 -0.01
CA PHE A 105 5.18 -2.55 -0.14
C PHE A 105 3.86 -1.78 -0.09
N GLN A 106 3.70 -0.89 0.89
CA GLN A 106 2.53 -0.02 0.99
C GLN A 106 2.39 0.91 -0.22
N ALA A 107 3.50 1.42 -0.76
CA ALA A 107 3.47 2.26 -1.95
C ALA A 107 2.94 1.52 -3.20
N GLU A 108 3.37 0.27 -3.41
CA GLU A 108 2.86 -0.60 -4.48
C GLU A 108 1.36 -0.87 -4.31
N ILE A 109 0.95 -1.29 -3.10
CA ILE A 109 -0.47 -1.56 -2.80
C ILE A 109 -1.32 -0.30 -3.00
N TYR A 110 -0.83 0.86 -2.56
CA TYR A 110 -1.53 2.13 -2.76
C TYR A 110 -1.66 2.48 -4.25
N GLY A 111 -0.63 2.24 -5.06
CA GLY A 111 -0.69 2.40 -6.52
C GLY A 111 -1.79 1.56 -7.15
N ILE A 112 -1.92 0.29 -6.75
CA ILE A 112 -2.98 -0.62 -7.20
C ILE A 112 -4.36 -0.12 -6.76
N LEU A 113 -4.52 0.29 -5.50
CA LEU A 113 -5.78 0.82 -4.96
C LEU A 113 -6.20 2.11 -5.67
N ALA A 114 -5.26 3.03 -5.91
CA ALA A 114 -5.51 4.26 -6.65
C ALA A 114 -5.95 3.96 -8.09
N CYS A 115 -5.30 3.00 -8.75
CA CYS A 115 -5.68 2.53 -10.07
C CYS A 115 -7.10 1.92 -10.10
N ALA A 116 -7.43 1.04 -9.15
CA ALA A 116 -8.74 0.43 -9.06
C ALA A 116 -9.84 1.48 -8.85
N ASN A 117 -9.63 2.44 -7.94
CA ASN A 117 -10.56 3.54 -7.72
C ASN A 117 -10.77 4.39 -8.98
N LEU A 118 -9.69 4.71 -9.72
CA LEU A 118 -9.80 5.41 -11.00
C LEU A 118 -10.64 4.62 -12.01
N GLY A 119 -10.42 3.31 -12.09
CA GLY A 119 -11.17 2.41 -12.98
C GLY A 119 -12.65 2.28 -12.64
N LEU A 120 -13.03 2.39 -11.35
CA LEU A 120 -14.43 2.38 -10.92
C LEU A 120 -15.17 3.70 -11.20
N THR A 121 -14.45 4.81 -11.29
CA THR A 121 -15.02 6.14 -11.53
C THR A 121 -15.13 6.54 -13.00
N ARG A 122 -14.68 5.69 -13.93
CA ARG A 122 -14.69 5.94 -15.38
C ARG A 122 -15.60 4.98 -16.12
#